data_AF-A0A1V6GRU1-F1
#
_entry.id   AF-A0A1V6GRU1-F1
#
_cell.length_a   1.000
_cell.length_b   1.000
_cell.length_c   1.000
_cell.angle_alpha   90.00
_cell.angle_beta   90.00
_cell.angle_gamma   90.00
#
_symmetry.space_group_name_H-M   'P 1'
#
loop_
_entity.id
_entity.type
_entity.pdbx_description
1 polymer ?
#
loop_
_entity_poly.entity_id
_entity_poly.type
_entity_poly.pdbx_seq_one_letter_code
_entity_poly.pdbx_strand_id
1 'polypeptide(L)'
;MTRIIAFVRIQNQKVAVEIVNVFTAGDGRRIASVEALPVNGKTIRPFTQYSIGGPVQSSEARIPVAFLTDIGFAVDIPVPTIAEVGSL
;
A
#
# COMPACT_ATOMS: atom_id res chain seq x y z
N MET A 1 6.17 -15.10 -1.69
CA MET A 1 4.72 -14.87 -1.60
C MET A 1 4.36 -13.75 -2.56
N THR A 2 3.27 -13.88 -3.30
CA THR A 2 2.80 -12.83 -4.21
C THR A 2 2.21 -11.68 -3.40
N ARG A 3 2.77 -10.47 -3.54
CA ARG A 3 2.26 -9.27 -2.87
C ARG A 3 1.10 -8.71 -3.68
N ILE A 4 -0.03 -8.44 -3.02
CA ILE A 4 -1.19 -7.82 -3.65
C ILE A 4 -1.13 -6.33 -3.36
N ILE A 5 -1.14 -5.52 -4.42
CA ILE A 5 -1.04 -4.07 -4.35
C ILE A 5 -2.33 -3.43 -4.85
N ALA A 6 -2.67 -2.29 -4.26
CA ALA A 6 -3.83 -1.51 -4.64
C ALA A 6 -3.56 -0.03 -4.39
N PHE A 7 -4.51 0.81 -4.75
CA PHE A 7 -4.51 2.22 -4.40
C PHE A 7 -5.75 2.62 -3.63
N VAL A 8 -5.56 3.53 -2.69
CA VAL A 8 -6.64 4.22 -1.98
C VAL A 8 -6.49 5.72 -2.13
N ARG A 9 -7.61 6.45 -2.21
CA ARG A 9 -7.60 7.92 -2.17
C ARG A 9 -7.73 8.41 -0.74
N ILE A 10 -6.78 9.25 -0.32
CA ILE A 10 -6.75 9.90 1.00
C ILE A 10 -6.49 11.38 0.76
N GLN A 11 -7.36 12.26 1.25
CA GLN A 11 -7.20 13.73 1.12
C GLN A 11 -6.84 14.17 -0.32
N ASN A 12 -7.54 13.59 -1.32
CA ASN A 12 -7.33 13.82 -2.75
C ASN A 12 -5.97 13.32 -3.33
N GLN A 13 -5.20 12.55 -2.56
CA GLN A 13 -3.97 11.90 -2.99
C GLN A 13 -4.19 10.41 -3.20
N LYS A 14 -3.61 9.85 -4.27
CA LYS A 14 -3.62 8.41 -4.56
C LYS A 14 -2.43 7.78 -3.85
N VAL A 15 -2.69 6.91 -2.88
CA VAL A 15 -1.68 6.24 -2.05
C VAL A 15 -1.63 4.77 -2.43
N ALA A 16 -0.43 4.31 -2.77
CA ALA A 16 -0.17 2.90 -3.06
C ALA A 16 -0.07 2.11 -1.75
N VAL A 17 -0.74 0.97 -1.68
CA VAL A 17 -0.82 0.12 -0.49
C VAL A 17 -0.62 -1.35 -0.85
N GLU A 18 -0.06 -2.10 0.07
CA GLU A 18 -0.08 -3.56 0.07
C GLU A 18 -1.30 -4.06 0.87
N ILE A 19 -2.03 -5.01 0.30
CA ILE A 19 -3.12 -5.71 1.00
C ILE A 19 -2.50 -6.86 1.79
N VAL A 20 -2.46 -6.69 3.12
CA VAL A 20 -1.88 -7.67 4.05
C VAL A 20 -2.87 -8.79 4.36
N ASN A 21 -4.15 -8.45 4.52
CA ASN A 21 -5.21 -9.42 4.78
C ASN A 21 -6.58 -8.89 4.35
N VAL A 22 -7.55 -9.77 4.10
CA VAL A 22 -8.95 -9.40 3.85
C VAL A 22 -9.86 -10.25 4.74
N PHE A 23 -10.75 -9.60 5.48
CA PHE A 23 -11.73 -10.26 6.33
C PHE A 23 -13.14 -9.70 6.10
N THR A 24 -14.15 -10.45 6.54
CA THR A 24 -15.55 -10.00 6.51
C THR A 24 -15.93 -9.48 7.89
N ALA A 25 -16.38 -8.23 7.97
CA ALA A 25 -16.89 -7.64 9.19
C ALA A 25 -18.29 -8.19 9.55
N GLY A 26 -18.75 -7.97 10.79
CA GLY A 26 -20.05 -8.45 11.25
C GLY A 26 -21.25 -7.89 10.48
N ASP A 27 -21.08 -6.76 9.77
CA ASP A 27 -22.08 -6.16 8.87
C ASP A 27 -22.02 -6.72 7.43
N GLY A 28 -21.21 -7.75 7.18
CA GLY A 28 -21.03 -8.39 5.88
C GLY A 28 -20.07 -7.67 4.93
N ARG A 29 -19.53 -6.50 5.30
CA ARG A 29 -18.57 -5.78 4.46
C ARG A 29 -17.21 -6.48 4.45
N ARG A 30 -16.58 -6.55 3.27
CA ARG A 30 -15.19 -6.99 3.15
C ARG A 30 -14.25 -5.83 3.48
N ILE A 31 -13.38 -6.04 4.46
CA ILE A 31 -12.41 -5.08 4.94
C ILE A 31 -11.01 -5.62 4.65
N ALA A 32 -10.18 -4.81 4.01
CA ALA A 32 -8.77 -5.07 3.81
C ALA A 32 -7.96 -4.40 4.93
N SER A 33 -7.05 -5.16 5.55
CA SER A 33 -5.92 -4.60 6.28
C SER A 33 -4.85 -4.25 5.26
N VAL A 34 -4.42 -3.00 5.24
CA VAL A 34 -3.44 -2.50 4.26
C VAL A 34 -2.28 -1.80 4.94
N GLU A 35 -1.13 -1.80 4.28
CA GLU A 35 0.06 -1.04 4.65
C GLU A 35 0.49 -0.14 3.49
N ALA A 36 0.81 1.12 3.77
CA ALA A 36 1.27 2.08 2.77
C ALA A 36 2.67 1.71 2.26
N LEU A 37 2.81 1.66 0.93
CA LEU A 37 4.11 1.41 0.32
C LEU A 37 5.03 2.63 0.50
N PRO A 38 6.34 2.41 0.72
CA PRO A 38 7.30 3.49 0.86
C PRO A 38 7.45 4.26 -0.46
N VAL A 39 7.71 5.57 -0.36
CA VAL A 39 8.00 6.44 -1.50
C VAL A 39 9.47 6.77 -1.47
N ASN A 40 10.20 6.44 -2.55
CA ASN A 40 11.66 6.63 -2.64
C ASN A 40 12.42 6.01 -1.46
N GLY A 41 12.01 4.81 -1.05
CA GLY A 41 12.59 4.08 0.09
C GLY A 41 12.23 4.64 1.48
N LYS A 42 11.41 5.70 1.56
CA LYS A 42 10.97 6.28 2.83
C LYS A 42 9.57 5.82 3.19
N THR A 43 9.40 5.30 4.40
CA THR A 43 8.09 4.97 4.98
C THR A 43 7.25 6.24 5.07
N ILE A 44 5.99 6.14 4.62
CA ILE A 44 5.01 7.21 4.73
C ILE A 44 3.92 6.79 5.73
N ARG A 45 3.27 7.79 6.35
CA ARG A 45 2.20 7.56 7.34
C ARG A 45 0.94 8.34 6.95
N PRO A 46 0.29 7.96 5.83
CA PRO A 46 -0.78 8.76 5.24
C PRO A 46 -2.12 8.61 5.97
N PHE A 47 -2.24 7.62 6.88
CA PHE A 47 -3.48 7.34 7.58
C PHE A 47 -3.49 8.01 8.96
N THR A 48 -4.63 8.56 9.35
CA THR A 48 -4.86 8.99 10.73
C THR A 48 -5.61 7.89 11.48
N GLN A 49 -5.06 7.43 12.59
CA GLN A 49 -5.72 6.53 13.52
C GLN A 49 -6.02 7.26 14.83
N TYR A 50 -7.12 6.90 15.49
CA TYR A 50 -7.46 7.43 16.81
C TYR A 50 -6.99 6.46 17.89
N SER A 51 -6.16 6.97 18.80
CA SER A 51 -5.63 6.24 19.95
C SER A 51 -6.02 6.96 21.25
N ILE A 52 -5.73 6.36 22.42
CA ILE A 52 -6.03 6.96 23.73
C ILE A 52 -5.36 8.34 23.90
N GLY A 53 -4.24 8.60 23.22
CA GLY A 53 -3.54 9.89 23.22
C GLY A 53 -3.98 10.88 22.14
N GLY A 54 -5.05 10.60 21.40
CA GLY A 54 -5.52 11.41 20.27
C GLY A 54 -5.10 10.87 18.90
N PRO A 55 -5.23 11.70 17.84
CA PRO A 55 -4.92 11.28 16.47
C PRO A 55 -3.42 11.05 16.28
N VAL A 56 -3.07 9.90 15.72
CA VAL A 56 -1.69 9.52 15.38
C VAL A 56 -1.60 9.09 13.91
N GLN A 57 -0.49 9.44 13.26
CA GLN A 57 -0.25 9.01 11.89
C GLN A 57 0.29 7.58 11.83
N SER A 58 -0.26 6.78 10.92
CA SER A 58 0.08 5.38 10.73
C SER A 58 0.32 5.05 9.25
N SER A 59 1.16 4.04 9.00
CA SER A 59 1.30 3.39 7.70
C SER A 59 0.22 2.35 7.45
N GLU A 60 -0.53 1.94 8.48
CA GLU A 60 -1.52 0.88 8.40
C GLU A 60 -2.95 1.42 8.47
N ALA A 61 -3.88 0.75 7.80
CA ALA A 61 -5.31 1.04 7.90
C ALA A 61 -6.19 -0.17 7.61
N ARG A 62 -7.43 -0.09 8.08
CA ARG A 62 -8.52 -1.00 7.69
C ARG A 62 -9.44 -0.26 6.73
N ILE A 63 -9.53 -0.75 5.50
CA ILE A 63 -10.21 -0.07 4.41
C ILE A 63 -11.23 -1.03 3.79
N PRO A 64 -12.51 -0.65 3.68
CA PRO A 64 -13.47 -1.42 2.89
C PRO A 64 -12.93 -1.66 1.49
N VAL A 65 -12.99 -2.91 1.02
CA VAL A 65 -12.43 -3.31 -0.28
C VAL A 65 -13.01 -2.47 -1.42
N ALA A 66 -14.26 -2.01 -1.29
CA ALA A 66 -14.92 -1.14 -2.26
C ALA A 66 -14.24 0.23 -2.49
N PHE A 67 -13.36 0.66 -1.58
CA PHE A 67 -12.57 1.90 -1.72
C PHE A 67 -11.16 1.67 -2.26
N LEU A 68 -10.77 0.42 -2.50
CA LEU A 68 -9.51 0.07 -3.16
C LEU A 68 -9.71 0.09 -4.69
N THR A 69 -8.70 0.60 -5.38
CA THR A 69 -8.68 0.78 -6.83
C THR A 69 -7.42 0.18 -7.43
N ASP A 70 -7.47 -0.19 -8.72
CA ASP A 70 -6.34 -0.73 -9.49
C ASP A 70 -5.61 -1.89 -8.77
N ILE A 71 -6.38 -2.87 -8.28
CA ILE A 71 -5.84 -4.03 -7.55
C ILE A 71 -5.05 -4.91 -8.51
N GLY A 72 -3.81 -5.24 -8.14
CA GLY A 72 -2.91 -6.06 -8.95
C GLY A 72 -1.90 -6.82 -8.10
N PHE A 73 -0.99 -7.51 -8.76
CA PHE A 73 0.09 -8.27 -8.13
C PHE A 73 1.42 -7.56 -8.40
N ALA A 74 2.26 -7.46 -7.37
CA ALA A 74 3.61 -6.95 -7.56
C ALA A 74 4.44 -7.95 -8.36
N VAL A 75 5.19 -7.44 -9.34
CA VAL A 75 6.15 -8.21 -10.15
C VAL A 75 7.52 -7.54 -10.06
N ASP A 76 8.56 -8.34 -9.89
CA ASP A 76 9.94 -7.85 -9.94
C ASP A 76 10.32 -7.61 -11.40
N ILE A 77 10.58 -6.35 -11.73
CA ILE A 77 11.09 -5.95 -13.04
C ILE A 77 12.61 -5.95 -12.96
N PRO A 78 13.32 -6.79 -13.73
CA PRO A 78 14.78 -6.80 -13.72
C PRO A 78 15.29 -5.43 -14.19
N VAL A 79 16.17 -4.82 -13.40
CA VAL A 79 16.87 -3.60 -13.82
C VAL A 79 17.86 -4.00 -14.92
N PRO A 80 17.78 -3.45 -16.13
CA PRO A 80 18.73 -3.77 -17.18
C PRO A 80 20.13 -3.39 -16.70
N THR A 81 21.02 -4.38 -16.62
CA THR A 81 22.44 -4.15 -16.36
C THR A 81 22.99 -3.43 -17.57
N ILE A 82 23.36 -2.16 -17.41
CA ILE A 82 24.07 -1.43 -18.46
C ILE A 82 25.43 -2.12 -18.58
N ALA A 83 25.65 -2.87 -19.66
CA ALA A 83 26.97 -3.40 -19.95
C ALA A 83 27.90 -2.19 -20.14
N GLU A 84 28.88 -2.04 -19.25
CA GLU A 84 29.99 -1.11 -19.45
C GLU A 84 30.69 -1.53 -20.75
N VAL A 85 30.45 -0.79 -21.83
CA VAL A 85 31.19 -0.95 -23.07
C VAL A 85 32.61 -0.52 -22.75
N GLY A 86 33.47 -1.51 -22.51
CA GLY A 86 34.89 -1.30 -22.29
C GLY A 86 35.48 -0.48 -23.43
N SER A 87 36.11 0.64 -23.07
CA SER A 87 36.93 1.41 -23.99
C SER A 87 38.04 0.52 -24.53
N LEU A 88 38.06 0.33 -25.85
CA LEU A 88 39.20 -0.18 -26.62
C LEU A 88 40.12 0.97 -26.99
#